data_AF-A0A3C0X3K9-F1
#
_entry.id   AF-A0A3C0X3K9-F1
#
_cell.length_a   1.000
_cell.length_b   1.000
_cell.length_c   1.000
_cell.angle_alpha   90.00
_cell.angle_beta   90.00
_cell.angle_gamma   90.00
#
_symmetry.space_group_name_H-M   'P 1'
#
loop_
_entity.id
_entity.type
_entity.pdbx_description
1 polymer ?
#
loop_
_entity_poly.entity_id
_entity_poly.type
_entity_poly.pdbx_seq_one_letter_code
_entity_poly.pdbx_strand_id
1 'polypeptide(L)'
;MDRTVITKRINRLACDIEKLKSTLAAIENTDIARYPENYNMLATDAALRSELIACRMRRLVFQSTDTKKPEYLASAGVVQGIDIREENGVLKITLPCLLPKRKKRENTEFITDPLYFTLSRYSDGNPLKRYSHCVVCFSHIYSDDSKRYIRDYDNLELKQILDVIAAFLMEDDSGLLIDAYNTTETGKTDCTEISVMEKERFSDWLTKHEKRLKNISDF
;
A
#
# COMPACT_ATOMS: atom_id res chain seq x y z
N MET A 1 28.18 -0.69 16.97
CA MET A 1 28.63 0.27 15.93
C MET A 1 29.22 1.49 16.62
N ASP A 2 30.29 2.09 16.09
CA ASP A 2 30.91 3.28 16.70
C ASP A 2 29.92 4.47 16.70
N ARG A 3 29.83 5.17 17.83
CA ARG A 3 28.99 6.36 18.03
C ARG A 3 29.31 7.45 17.01
N THR A 4 30.58 7.61 16.63
CA THR A 4 30.98 8.60 15.62
C THR A 4 30.36 8.31 14.24
N VAL A 5 30.26 7.03 13.87
CA VAL A 5 29.64 6.57 12.63
C VAL A 5 28.13 6.79 12.65
N ILE A 6 27.48 6.52 13.78
CA ILE A 6 26.04 6.81 13.98
C ILE A 6 25.77 8.31 13.80
N THR A 7 26.53 9.18 14.49
CA THR A 7 26.36 10.64 14.40
C THR A 7 26.55 11.13 12.97
N LYS A 8 27.57 10.65 12.25
CA LYS A 8 27.79 11.03 10.84
C LYS A 8 26.60 10.67 9.95
N ARG A 9 25.96 9.52 10.19
CA ARG A 9 24.78 9.07 9.43
C ARG A 9 23.54 9.89 9.76
N ILE A 10 23.32 10.22 11.03
CA ILE A 10 22.24 11.11 11.47
C ILE A 10 22.38 12.48 10.80
N ASN A 11 23.58 13.06 10.80
CA ASN A 11 23.83 14.35 10.16
C ASN A 11 23.58 14.31 8.64
N ARG A 12 23.93 13.20 7.98
CA ARG A 12 23.62 13.01 6.56
C ARG A 12 22.12 12.95 6.30
N LEU A 13 21.38 12.21 7.13
CA LEU A 13 19.92 12.12 7.06
C LEU A 13 19.26 13.49 7.27
N ALA A 14 19.72 14.27 8.25
CA ALA A 14 19.23 15.63 8.48
C ALA A 14 19.45 16.52 7.24
N CYS A 15 20.63 16.42 6.60
CA CYS A 15 20.90 17.14 5.36
C CYS A 15 19.98 16.70 4.20
N ASP A 16 19.66 15.41 4.06
CA ASP A 16 18.72 14.93 3.05
C ASP A 16 17.30 15.47 3.30
N ILE A 17 16.87 15.54 4.56
CA ILE A 17 15.56 16.09 4.97
C ILE A 17 15.46 17.58 4.65
N GLU A 18 16.49 18.38 4.95
CA GLU A 18 16.50 19.80 4.60
C GLU A 18 16.44 20.03 3.08
N LYS A 19 17.09 19.17 2.30
CA LYS A 19 16.97 19.19 0.83
C LYS A 19 15.56 18.85 0.38
N LEU A 20 14.95 17.81 0.94
CA LEU A 20 13.56 17.44 0.64
C LEU A 20 12.61 18.59 0.94
N LYS A 21 12.73 19.20 2.12
CA LYS A 21 11.95 20.38 2.52
C LYS A 21 12.10 21.52 1.51
N SER A 22 13.33 21.79 1.07
CA SER A 22 13.60 22.83 0.08
C SER A 22 12.98 22.51 -1.29
N THR A 23 13.05 21.25 -1.74
CA THR A 23 12.39 20.80 -2.99
C THR A 23 10.88 20.93 -2.88
N LEU A 24 10.27 20.56 -1.75
CA LEU A 24 8.81 20.72 -1.53
C LEU A 24 8.38 22.18 -1.60
N ALA A 25 9.14 23.09 -1.00
CA ALA A 25 8.88 24.53 -1.12
C ALA A 25 9.00 25.01 -2.58
N ALA A 26 9.94 24.48 -3.35
CA ALA A 26 10.05 24.81 -4.78
C ALA A 26 8.85 24.30 -5.60
N ILE A 27 8.35 23.10 -5.28
CA ILE A 27 7.14 22.52 -5.91
C ILE A 27 5.93 23.43 -5.66
N GLU A 28 5.70 23.84 -4.41
CA GLU A 28 4.58 24.71 -4.02
C GLU A 28 4.58 26.05 -4.78
N ASN A 29 5.76 26.59 -5.06
CA ASN A 29 5.92 27.85 -5.79
C ASN A 29 5.98 27.68 -7.31
N THR A 30 5.94 26.45 -7.84
CA THR A 30 5.99 26.19 -9.28
C THR A 30 4.59 26.11 -9.86
N ASP A 31 4.26 27.04 -10.76
CA ASP A 31 3.01 27.00 -11.52
C ASP A 31 3.01 25.79 -12.48
N ILE A 32 2.17 24.80 -12.18
CA ILE A 32 2.00 23.56 -12.95
C ILE A 32 1.54 23.83 -14.38
N ALA A 33 0.65 24.81 -14.58
CA ALA A 33 0.09 25.11 -15.89
C ALA A 33 1.12 25.78 -16.80
N ARG A 34 1.99 26.61 -16.20
CA ARG A 34 3.02 27.35 -16.94
C ARG A 34 4.33 26.57 -17.12
N TYR A 35 4.70 25.74 -16.16
CA TYR A 35 5.99 25.02 -16.13
C TYR A 35 5.84 23.54 -15.76
N PRO A 36 5.08 22.74 -16.54
CA PRO A 36 4.77 21.35 -16.20
C PRO A 36 6.00 20.45 -16.10
N GLU A 37 7.00 20.64 -16.96
CA GLU A 37 8.23 19.85 -16.95
C GLU A 37 9.08 20.12 -15.70
N ASN A 38 9.20 21.39 -15.29
CA ASN A 38 9.92 21.75 -14.06
C ASN A 38 9.23 21.18 -12.84
N TYR A 39 7.90 21.27 -12.78
CA TYR A 39 7.12 20.68 -11.71
C TYR A 39 7.32 19.17 -11.65
N ASN A 40 7.22 18.47 -12.79
CA ASN A 40 7.40 17.02 -12.87
C ASN A 40 8.80 16.59 -12.40
N MET A 41 9.85 17.32 -12.79
CA MET A 41 11.21 17.07 -12.34
C MET A 41 11.37 17.24 -10.82
N LEU A 42 10.84 18.34 -10.26
CA LEU A 42 10.91 18.60 -8.83
C LEU A 42 10.11 17.56 -8.02
N ALA A 43 8.90 17.24 -8.44
CA ALA A 43 8.06 16.22 -7.81
C ALA A 43 8.75 14.84 -7.83
N THR A 44 9.37 14.48 -8.95
CA THR A 44 10.13 13.24 -9.08
C THR A 44 11.36 13.24 -8.16
N ASP A 45 12.14 14.33 -8.08
CA ASP A 45 13.28 14.41 -7.16
C ASP A 45 12.84 14.30 -5.69
N ALA A 46 11.74 14.96 -5.32
CA ALA A 46 11.19 14.87 -3.96
C ALA A 46 10.76 13.44 -3.60
N ALA A 47 10.09 12.74 -4.52
CA ALA A 47 9.67 11.35 -4.33
C ALA A 47 10.88 10.41 -4.16
N LEU A 48 11.84 10.44 -5.09
CA LEU A 48 13.05 9.61 -5.04
C LEU A 48 13.89 9.89 -3.79
N ARG A 49 13.97 11.15 -3.36
CA ARG A 49 14.67 11.54 -2.13
C ARG A 49 13.97 11.00 -0.89
N SER A 50 12.64 10.99 -0.88
CA SER A 50 11.84 10.42 0.22
C SER A 50 12.08 8.91 0.36
N GLU A 51 12.11 8.17 -0.76
CA GLU A 51 12.46 6.73 -0.75
C GLU A 51 13.86 6.48 -0.17
N LEU A 52 14.84 7.31 -0.57
CA LEU A 52 16.21 7.22 -0.10
C LEU A 52 16.32 7.51 1.40
N ILE A 53 15.60 8.52 1.90
CA ILE A 53 15.54 8.85 3.33
C ILE A 53 14.94 7.68 4.11
N ALA A 54 13.82 7.12 3.66
CA ALA A 54 13.19 5.96 4.30
C ALA A 54 14.14 4.76 4.38
N CYS A 55 14.86 4.45 3.28
CA CYS A 55 15.87 3.39 3.25
C CYS A 55 17.01 3.64 4.24
N ARG A 56 17.53 4.87 4.31
CA ARG A 56 18.63 5.24 5.21
C ARG A 56 18.20 5.21 6.68
N MET A 57 16.99 5.66 6.98
CA MET A 57 16.40 5.59 8.33
C MET A 57 16.23 4.13 8.77
N ARG A 58 15.64 3.28 7.91
CA ARG A 58 15.49 1.84 8.18
C ARG A 58 16.83 1.17 8.44
N ARG A 59 17.84 1.45 7.61
CA ARG A 59 19.20 0.91 7.80
C ARG A 59 19.84 1.41 9.09
N LEU A 60 19.59 2.65 9.50
CA LEU A 60 20.09 3.18 10.76
C LEU A 60 19.54 2.36 11.93
N VAL A 61 18.22 2.14 11.98
CA VAL A 61 17.56 1.29 13.00
C VAL A 61 18.23 -0.08 13.07
N PHE A 62 18.27 -0.83 11.96
CA PHE A 62 18.85 -2.19 11.96
C PHE A 62 20.33 -2.27 12.32
N GLN A 63 21.06 -1.15 12.29
CA GLN A 63 22.50 -1.13 12.59
C GLN A 63 22.82 -0.48 13.95
N SER A 64 21.85 0.20 14.56
CA SER A 64 22.03 0.88 15.86
C SER A 64 21.10 0.39 16.96
N THR A 65 20.17 -0.53 16.69
CA THR A 65 19.25 -1.11 17.68
C THR A 65 19.19 -2.64 17.53
N ASP A 66 18.62 -3.31 18.53
CA ASP A 66 18.32 -4.75 18.50
C ASP A 66 16.98 -5.08 17.82
N THR A 67 16.37 -4.10 17.13
CA THR A 67 15.05 -4.26 16.50
C THR A 67 15.13 -5.28 15.37
N LYS A 68 14.29 -6.31 15.44
CA LYS A 68 14.25 -7.35 14.41
C LYS A 68 13.53 -6.85 13.15
N LYS A 69 13.98 -7.29 11.97
CA LYS A 69 13.37 -6.93 10.68
C LYS A 69 11.84 -7.16 10.65
N PRO A 70 11.29 -8.30 11.13
CA PRO A 70 9.85 -8.54 11.13
C PRO A 70 9.06 -7.53 11.99
N GLU A 71 9.55 -7.25 13.20
CA GLU A 71 8.91 -6.31 14.14
C GLU A 71 8.88 -4.88 13.57
N TYR A 72 9.99 -4.46 12.95
CA TYR A 72 10.07 -3.17 12.27
C TYR A 72 9.08 -3.08 11.11
N LEU A 73 9.05 -4.09 10.22
CA LEU A 73 8.22 -4.02 9.01
C LEU A 73 6.72 -4.12 9.31
N ALA A 74 6.32 -4.89 10.32
CA ALA A 74 4.95 -4.88 10.81
C ALA A 74 4.57 -3.49 11.36
N SER A 75 5.47 -2.85 12.11
CA SER A 75 5.25 -1.48 12.61
C SER A 75 5.22 -0.45 11.47
N ALA A 76 6.06 -0.64 10.45
CA ALA A 76 6.06 0.20 9.26
C ALA A 76 4.75 0.08 8.49
N GLY A 77 4.18 -1.13 8.34
CA GLY A 77 2.88 -1.35 7.70
C GLY A 77 1.76 -0.59 8.41
N VAL A 78 1.71 -0.66 9.74
CA VAL A 78 0.74 0.11 10.55
C VAL A 78 0.89 1.62 10.33
N VAL A 79 2.13 2.14 10.37
CA VAL A 79 2.39 3.59 10.15
C VAL A 79 2.06 4.01 8.71
N GLN A 80 2.27 3.13 7.74
CA GLN A 80 1.85 3.38 6.36
C GLN A 80 0.33 3.46 6.23
N GLY A 81 -0.42 2.84 7.15
CA GLY A 81 -1.88 2.76 7.12
C GLY A 81 -2.40 1.44 6.55
N ILE A 82 -1.61 0.37 6.59
CA ILE A 82 -2.09 -0.99 6.32
C ILE A 82 -2.94 -1.42 7.51
N ASP A 83 -4.22 -1.69 7.25
CA ASP A 83 -5.19 -2.17 8.23
C ASP A 83 -5.69 -3.57 7.86
N ILE A 84 -5.86 -4.44 8.85
CA ILE A 84 -6.35 -5.81 8.66
C ILE A 84 -7.41 -6.08 9.71
N ARG A 85 -8.60 -6.50 9.25
CA ARG A 85 -9.75 -6.76 10.11
C ARG A 85 -10.61 -7.86 9.52
N GLU A 86 -11.23 -8.66 10.38
CA GLU A 86 -12.22 -9.64 9.97
C GLU A 86 -13.61 -9.18 10.41
N GLU A 87 -14.55 -9.14 9.46
CA GLU A 87 -15.92 -8.72 9.70
C GLU A 87 -16.89 -9.72 9.05
N ASN A 88 -17.69 -10.41 9.86
CA ASN A 88 -18.71 -11.35 9.39
C ASN A 88 -18.16 -12.45 8.44
N GLY A 89 -16.98 -12.99 8.75
CA GLY A 89 -16.32 -14.03 7.95
C GLY A 89 -15.71 -13.53 6.63
N VAL A 90 -15.52 -12.21 6.50
CA VAL A 90 -14.78 -11.58 5.40
C VAL A 90 -13.54 -10.92 6.00
N LEU A 91 -12.36 -11.35 5.57
CA LEU A 91 -11.12 -10.66 5.91
C LEU A 91 -10.97 -9.45 4.99
N LYS A 92 -10.81 -8.27 5.57
CA LYS A 92 -10.56 -7.01 4.88
C LYS A 92 -9.14 -6.54 5.16
N ILE A 93 -8.44 -6.17 4.10
CA ILE A 93 -7.10 -5.61 4.13
C ILE A 93 -7.18 -4.25 3.43
N THR A 94 -6.89 -3.17 4.13
CA THR A 94 -6.81 -1.82 3.53
C THR A 94 -5.35 -1.48 3.29
N LEU A 95 -5.01 -1.17 2.04
CA LEU A 95 -3.72 -0.60 1.66
C LEU A 95 -3.86 0.92 1.50
N PRO A 96 -2.90 1.72 1.98
CA PRO A 96 -2.99 3.17 2.07
C PRO A 96 -2.80 3.90 0.73
N CYS A 97 -2.81 3.16 -0.38
CA CYS A 97 -2.58 3.71 -1.70
C CYS A 97 -3.30 2.89 -2.78
N LEU A 98 -3.51 3.52 -3.93
CA LEU A 98 -3.85 2.81 -5.16
C LEU A 98 -2.66 1.95 -5.60
N LEU A 99 -2.93 0.75 -6.11
CA LEU A 99 -1.87 -0.16 -6.54
C LEU A 99 -1.02 0.43 -7.69
N PRO A 100 0.30 0.16 -7.69
CA PRO A 100 1.21 0.70 -8.70
C PRO A 100 0.88 0.14 -10.09
N LYS A 101 1.39 0.82 -11.13
CA LYS A 101 1.17 0.35 -12.50
C LYS A 101 2.04 -0.87 -12.76
N ARG A 102 1.58 -1.77 -13.63
CA ARG A 102 2.41 -2.84 -14.20
C ARG A 102 3.52 -2.23 -15.05
N LYS A 103 4.65 -1.87 -14.42
CA LYS A 103 5.89 -1.50 -15.09
C LYS A 103 7.01 -2.41 -14.59
N LYS A 104 7.91 -2.81 -15.49
CA LYS A 104 9.02 -3.74 -15.23
C LYS A 104 10.00 -3.33 -14.09
N ARG A 105 9.83 -2.17 -13.44
CA ARG A 105 10.79 -1.59 -12.49
C ARG A 105 10.18 -0.85 -11.29
N GLU A 106 8.86 -0.79 -11.13
CA GLU A 106 8.30 -0.18 -9.92
C GLU A 106 8.44 -1.17 -8.76
N ASN A 107 9.18 -0.77 -7.73
CA ASN A 107 9.51 -1.64 -6.62
C ASN A 107 8.34 -1.67 -5.63
N THR A 108 7.46 -2.66 -5.76
CA THR A 108 6.33 -2.87 -4.84
C THR A 108 6.79 -3.29 -3.44
N GLU A 109 8.08 -3.55 -3.22
CA GLU A 109 8.67 -3.91 -1.92
C GLU A 109 8.27 -2.95 -0.79
N PHE A 110 7.99 -1.68 -1.10
CA PHE A 110 7.51 -0.71 -0.10
C PHE A 110 6.08 -0.99 0.41
N ILE A 111 5.34 -1.87 -0.26
CA ILE A 111 3.99 -2.32 0.10
C ILE A 111 4.02 -3.82 0.45
N THR A 112 4.66 -4.66 -0.35
CA THR A 112 4.61 -6.13 -0.19
C THR A 112 5.30 -6.62 1.08
N ASP A 113 6.51 -6.14 1.39
CA ASP A 113 7.23 -6.50 2.63
C ASP A 113 6.43 -6.05 3.87
N PRO A 114 6.02 -4.77 4.00
CA PRO A 114 5.19 -4.33 5.11
C PRO A 114 3.86 -5.07 5.22
N LEU A 115 3.17 -5.35 4.09
CA LEU A 115 1.94 -6.14 4.08
C LEU A 115 2.18 -7.55 4.63
N TYR A 116 3.21 -8.25 4.14
CA TYR A 116 3.54 -9.60 4.58
C TYR A 116 3.77 -9.65 6.10
N PHE A 117 4.59 -8.74 6.64
CA PHE A 117 4.89 -8.75 8.08
C PHE A 117 3.70 -8.27 8.93
N THR A 118 2.84 -7.41 8.39
CA THR A 118 1.60 -7.01 9.08
C THR A 118 0.60 -8.17 9.14
N LEU A 119 0.44 -8.92 8.05
CA LEU A 119 -0.36 -10.16 8.01
C LEU A 119 0.19 -11.22 8.97
N SER A 120 1.51 -11.44 8.96
CA SER A 120 2.17 -12.37 9.88
C SER A 120 1.87 -12.00 11.33
N ARG A 121 2.05 -10.73 11.70
CA ARG A 121 1.76 -10.24 13.05
C ARG A 121 0.27 -10.35 13.40
N TYR A 122 -0.62 -10.10 12.44
CA TYR A 122 -2.06 -10.28 12.65
C TYR A 122 -2.41 -11.74 12.93
N SER A 123 -1.78 -12.67 12.21
CA SER A 123 -2.01 -14.11 12.33
C SER A 123 -1.57 -14.71 13.67
N ASP A 124 -0.61 -14.07 14.37
CA ASP A 124 -0.17 -14.51 15.70
C ASP A 124 -1.28 -14.41 16.75
N GLY A 125 -2.20 -13.45 16.60
CA GLY A 125 -3.31 -13.22 17.53
C GLY A 125 -4.69 -13.58 16.98
N ASN A 126 -4.81 -13.79 15.67
CA ASN A 126 -6.07 -14.04 14.98
C ASN A 126 -5.88 -15.23 14.03
N PRO A 127 -6.41 -16.42 14.36
CA PRO A 127 -6.32 -17.58 13.49
C PRO A 127 -6.90 -17.27 12.12
N LEU A 128 -6.03 -17.22 11.10
CA LEU A 128 -6.45 -16.99 9.73
C LEU A 128 -6.99 -18.27 9.12
N LYS A 129 -8.18 -18.19 8.55
CA LYS A 129 -8.73 -19.29 7.77
C LYS A 129 -7.91 -19.50 6.49
N ARG A 130 -7.52 -20.76 6.25
CA ARG A 130 -7.02 -21.22 4.95
C ARG A 130 -8.21 -21.61 4.09
N TYR A 131 -8.40 -20.90 2.98
CA TYR A 131 -9.45 -21.17 2.02
C TYR A 131 -8.93 -22.15 0.97
N SER A 132 -9.72 -23.18 0.69
CA SER A 132 -9.51 -24.07 -0.46
C SER A 132 -10.08 -23.47 -1.74
N HIS A 133 -11.19 -22.73 -1.65
CA HIS A 133 -11.73 -21.88 -2.71
C HIS A 133 -12.17 -20.54 -2.10
N CYS A 134 -11.78 -19.43 -2.70
CA CYS A 134 -12.17 -18.11 -2.22
C CYS A 134 -12.39 -17.11 -3.35
N VAL A 135 -13.06 -16.02 -2.98
CA VAL A 135 -13.18 -14.82 -3.82
C VAL A 135 -12.31 -13.74 -3.20
N VAL A 136 -11.46 -13.13 -4.02
CA VAL A 136 -10.65 -11.96 -3.66
C VAL A 136 -11.19 -10.75 -4.43
N CYS A 137 -11.72 -9.78 -3.69
CA CYS A 137 -12.26 -8.55 -4.26
C CYS A 137 -11.29 -7.39 -4.02
N PHE A 138 -10.75 -6.82 -5.09
CA PHE A 138 -9.98 -5.58 -5.07
C PHE A 138 -10.92 -4.39 -5.31
N SER A 139 -11.06 -3.54 -4.29
CA SER A 139 -11.85 -2.30 -4.35
C SER A 139 -10.89 -1.12 -4.38
N HIS A 140 -10.75 -0.49 -5.54
CA HIS A 140 -9.89 0.66 -5.75
C HIS A 140 -10.68 1.94 -5.45
N ILE A 141 -10.40 2.55 -4.32
CA ILE A 141 -11.11 3.73 -3.83
C ILE A 141 -10.31 4.96 -4.24
N TYR A 142 -10.87 5.77 -5.12
CA TYR A 142 -10.28 7.03 -5.58
C TYR A 142 -10.88 8.20 -4.79
N SER A 143 -10.03 9.12 -4.34
CA SER A 143 -10.46 10.41 -3.83
C SER A 143 -11.09 11.25 -4.94
N ASP A 144 -11.85 12.28 -4.55
CA ASP A 144 -12.41 13.23 -5.52
C ASP A 144 -11.35 13.87 -6.43
N ASP A 145 -10.16 14.13 -5.88
CA ASP A 145 -9.03 14.70 -6.60
C ASP A 145 -8.42 13.71 -7.62
N SER A 146 -8.51 12.41 -7.33
CA SER A 146 -7.92 11.35 -8.14
C SER A 146 -8.88 10.71 -9.15
N LYS A 147 -10.18 11.05 -9.12
CA LYS A 147 -11.21 10.53 -10.05
C LYS A 147 -10.85 10.65 -11.52
N ARG A 148 -10.10 11.69 -11.91
CA ARG A 148 -9.69 11.91 -13.30
C ARG A 148 -8.58 10.96 -13.78
N TYR A 149 -7.98 10.21 -12.85
CA TYR A 149 -6.84 9.32 -13.08
C TYR A 149 -7.19 7.85 -12.80
N ILE A 150 -8.48 7.49 -12.91
CA ILE A 150 -8.92 6.08 -12.81
C ILE A 150 -8.13 5.24 -13.80
N ARG A 151 -7.54 4.15 -13.29
CA ARG A 151 -6.68 3.24 -14.03
C ARG A 151 -7.47 2.01 -14.42
N ASP A 152 -7.21 1.51 -15.63
CA ASP A 152 -7.68 0.19 -16.03
C ASP A 152 -7.08 -0.89 -15.13
N TYR A 153 -7.84 -1.93 -14.81
CA TYR A 153 -7.42 -2.97 -13.88
C TYR A 153 -6.25 -3.82 -14.42
N ASP A 154 -6.16 -3.98 -15.73
CA ASP A 154 -5.04 -4.69 -16.38
C ASP A 154 -3.70 -3.96 -16.25
N ASN A 155 -3.76 -2.65 -15.97
CA ASN A 155 -2.62 -1.80 -15.71
C ASN A 155 -2.18 -1.81 -14.24
N LEU A 156 -2.87 -2.49 -13.33
CA LEU A 156 -2.54 -2.55 -11.90
C LEU A 156 -1.73 -3.80 -11.54
N GLU A 157 -0.72 -3.63 -10.68
CA GLU A 157 0.08 -4.73 -10.15
C GLU A 157 -0.65 -5.47 -9.03
N LEU A 158 -1.64 -6.28 -9.40
CA LEU A 158 -2.44 -7.09 -8.46
C LEU A 158 -1.71 -8.36 -8.00
N LYS A 159 -0.88 -8.93 -8.89
CA LYS A 159 -0.31 -10.27 -8.70
C LYS A 159 0.55 -10.34 -7.44
N GLN A 160 1.50 -9.44 -7.28
CA GLN A 160 2.41 -9.48 -6.15
C GLN A 160 1.69 -9.30 -4.80
N ILE A 161 0.60 -8.52 -4.79
CA ILE A 161 -0.24 -8.37 -3.60
C ILE A 161 -1.03 -9.66 -3.33
N LEU A 162 -1.58 -10.27 -4.38
CA LEU A 162 -2.29 -11.55 -4.29
C LEU A 162 -1.36 -12.66 -3.79
N ASP A 163 -0.12 -12.76 -4.30
CA ASP A 163 0.87 -13.76 -3.89
C ASP A 163 1.17 -13.64 -2.37
N VAL A 164 1.29 -12.41 -1.84
CA VAL A 164 1.47 -12.18 -0.40
C VAL A 164 0.24 -12.63 0.39
N ILE A 165 -0.96 -12.29 -0.06
CA ILE A 165 -2.22 -12.66 0.62
C ILE A 165 -2.43 -14.18 0.59
N ALA A 166 -2.17 -14.81 -0.55
CA ALA A 166 -2.30 -16.25 -0.76
C ALA A 166 -1.41 -17.05 0.20
N ALA A 167 -0.19 -16.56 0.45
CA ALA A 167 0.75 -17.18 1.38
C ALA A 167 0.18 -17.33 2.81
N PHE A 168 -0.81 -16.51 3.22
CA PHE A 168 -1.45 -16.59 4.53
C PHE A 168 -2.85 -17.22 4.51
N LEU A 169 -3.61 -17.00 3.43
CA LEU A 169 -5.05 -17.29 3.43
C LEU A 169 -5.43 -18.45 2.53
N MET A 170 -4.54 -18.98 1.70
CA MET A 170 -4.91 -19.98 0.70
C MET A 170 -4.13 -21.27 0.92
N GLU A 171 -4.76 -22.39 0.61
CA GLU A 171 -4.09 -23.70 0.59
C GLU A 171 -3.21 -23.85 -0.66
N ASP A 172 -3.66 -23.27 -1.79
CA ASP A 172 -2.98 -23.25 -3.08
C ASP A 172 -3.36 -21.93 -3.80
N ASP A 173 -2.38 -21.29 -4.45
CA ASP A 173 -2.50 -20.01 -5.14
C ASP A 173 -2.92 -20.15 -6.63
N SER A 174 -3.24 -21.37 -7.05
CA SER A 174 -3.75 -21.69 -8.38
C SER A 174 -5.00 -20.90 -8.74
N GLY A 175 -5.03 -20.40 -9.98
CA GLY A 175 -6.20 -19.72 -10.55
C GLY A 175 -7.46 -20.61 -10.69
N LEU A 176 -7.38 -21.90 -10.36
CA LEU A 176 -8.54 -22.79 -10.25
C LEU A 176 -9.34 -22.55 -8.96
N LEU A 177 -8.69 -22.01 -7.93
CA LEU A 177 -9.21 -21.94 -6.57
C LEU A 177 -9.55 -20.50 -6.14
N ILE A 178 -9.14 -19.51 -6.95
CA ILE A 178 -9.27 -18.10 -6.64
C ILE A 178 -10.11 -17.43 -7.73
N ASP A 179 -11.29 -16.98 -7.35
CA ASP A 179 -12.07 -16.05 -8.16
C ASP A 179 -11.63 -14.62 -7.81
N ALA A 180 -11.22 -13.82 -8.79
CA ALA A 180 -10.83 -12.42 -8.58
C ALA A 180 -11.88 -11.45 -9.09
N TYR A 181 -12.27 -10.48 -8.27
CA TYR A 181 -13.21 -9.42 -8.62
C TYR A 181 -12.54 -8.05 -8.45
N ASN A 182 -12.76 -7.13 -9.39
CA ASN A 182 -12.22 -5.78 -9.32
C ASN A 182 -13.36 -4.77 -9.41
N THR A 183 -13.32 -3.75 -8.55
CA THR A 183 -14.26 -2.63 -8.57
C THR A 183 -13.54 -1.31 -8.31
N THR A 184 -14.14 -0.24 -8.80
CA THR A 184 -13.70 1.14 -8.59
C THR A 184 -14.77 1.87 -7.82
N GLU A 185 -14.34 2.57 -6.78
CA GLU A 185 -15.21 3.33 -5.90
C GLU A 185 -14.67 4.74 -5.70
N THR A 186 -15.55 5.63 -5.25
CA THR A 186 -15.15 6.96 -4.79
C THR A 186 -15.11 6.97 -3.27
N GLY A 187 -14.10 7.61 -2.70
CA GLY A 187 -13.98 7.82 -1.26
C GLY A 187 -13.31 9.13 -0.92
N LYS A 188 -12.96 9.32 0.35
CA LYS A 188 -12.29 10.54 0.83
C LYS A 188 -10.80 10.57 0.49
N THR A 189 -10.17 9.39 0.44
CA THR A 189 -8.73 9.24 0.26
C THR A 189 -8.45 8.04 -0.64
N ASP A 190 -7.39 8.13 -1.42
CA ASP A 190 -6.91 7.04 -2.28
C ASP A 190 -6.49 5.83 -1.44
N CYS A 191 -7.11 4.68 -1.69
CA CYS A 191 -6.72 3.42 -1.04
C CYS A 191 -7.18 2.21 -1.86
N THR A 192 -6.66 1.04 -1.52
CA THR A 192 -7.14 -0.24 -2.06
C THR A 192 -7.64 -1.10 -0.91
N GLU A 193 -8.94 -1.40 -0.88
CA GLU A 193 -9.53 -2.34 0.07
C GLU A 193 -9.64 -3.71 -0.60
N ILE A 194 -9.04 -4.72 0.02
CA ILE A 194 -9.02 -6.10 -0.46
C ILE A 194 -9.89 -6.92 0.48
N SER A 195 -10.95 -7.53 -0.04
CA SER A 195 -11.80 -8.44 0.72
C SER A 195 -11.56 -9.88 0.29
N VAL A 196 -11.31 -10.78 1.24
CA VAL A 196 -11.13 -12.21 1.01
C VAL A 196 -12.22 -12.97 1.74
N MET A 197 -12.94 -13.84 1.03
CA MET A 197 -14.11 -14.54 1.57
C MET A 197 -14.39 -15.86 0.86
N GLU A 198 -15.23 -16.70 1.49
CA GLU A 198 -15.81 -17.87 0.83
C GLU A 198 -16.75 -17.45 -0.31
N LYS A 199 -16.87 -18.30 -1.33
CA LYS A 199 -17.66 -18.01 -2.53
C LYS A 199 -19.14 -17.75 -2.22
N GLU A 200 -19.68 -18.46 -1.23
CA GLU A 200 -21.08 -18.34 -0.78
C GLU A 200 -21.38 -16.94 -0.21
N ARG A 201 -20.37 -16.22 0.28
CA ARG A 201 -20.52 -14.87 0.85
C ARG A 201 -20.45 -13.76 -0.19
N PHE A 202 -20.00 -14.08 -1.41
CA PHE A 202 -19.72 -13.07 -2.42
C PHE A 202 -20.99 -12.32 -2.87
N SER A 203 -22.12 -13.00 -3.02
CA SER A 203 -23.39 -12.36 -3.40
C SER A 203 -23.85 -11.31 -2.39
N ASP A 204 -23.71 -11.62 -1.10
CA ASP A 204 -24.08 -10.71 0.00
C ASP A 204 -23.12 -9.53 0.07
N TRP A 205 -21.82 -9.79 -0.13
CA TRP A 205 -20.81 -8.75 -0.20
C TRP A 205 -21.08 -7.78 -1.37
N LEU A 206 -21.36 -8.31 -2.56
CA LEU A 206 -21.64 -7.53 -3.76
C LEU A 206 -22.87 -6.65 -3.58
N THR A 207 -23.96 -7.20 -3.03
CA THR A 207 -25.21 -6.47 -2.76
C THR A 207 -24.99 -5.29 -1.81
N LYS A 208 -24.13 -5.46 -0.79
CA LYS A 208 -23.78 -4.37 0.14
C LYS A 208 -22.96 -3.28 -0.55
N HIS A 209 -22.04 -3.66 -1.44
CA HIS A 209 -21.17 -2.74 -2.16
C HIS A 209 -21.91 -1.96 -3.26
N GLU A 210 -22.84 -2.59 -3.98
CA GLU A 210 -23.69 -1.89 -4.97
C GLU A 210 -24.55 -0.79 -4.32
N LYS A 211 -25.08 -1.06 -3.12
CA LYS A 211 -25.82 -0.05 -2.35
C LYS A 211 -24.93 1.13 -1.94
N ARG A 212 -23.66 0.85 -1.58
CA ARG A 212 -22.66 1.88 -1.27
C ARG A 212 -22.37 2.76 -2.49
N LEU A 213 -22.18 2.15 -3.66
CA LEU A 213 -21.95 2.87 -4.92
C LEU A 213 -23.10 3.78 -5.33
N LYS A 214 -24.35 3.30 -5.26
CA LYS A 214 -25.54 4.10 -5.60
C LYS A 214 -25.69 5.32 -4.69
N ASN A 215 -25.43 5.17 -3.40
CA ASN A 215 -25.48 6.28 -2.46
C ASN A 215 -24.39 7.34 -2.69
N ILE A 216 -23.31 7.01 -3.40
CA ILE A 216 -22.22 7.94 -3.72
C ILE A 216 -22.44 8.62 -5.09
N SER A 217 -23.17 7.99 -6.02
CA SER A 217 -23.52 8.62 -7.31
C SER A 217 -24.63 9.67 -7.21
N ASP A 218 -25.37 9.71 -6.10
CA ASP A 218 -26.47 10.65 -5.86
C ASP A 218 -26.01 11.98 -5.22
N PHE A 219 -24.69 12.23 -5.15
CA PHE A 219 -24.04 13.48 -4.71
C PHE A 219 -23.15 14.05 -5.81
#